data_AF-A0A957JG55-F1
#
_entry.id   AF-A0A957JG55-F1
#
_cell.length_a   1.000
_cell.length_b   1.000
_cell.length_c   1.000
_cell.angle_alpha   90.00
_cell.angle_beta   90.00
_cell.angle_gamma   90.00
#
_symmetry.space_group_name_H-M   'P 1'
#
loop_
_entity.id
_entity.type
_entity.pdbx_description
1 polymer ?
#
loop_
_entity_poly.entity_id
_entity_poly.type
_entity_poly.pdbx_seq_one_letter_code
_entity_poly.pdbx_strand_id
1 'polypeptide(L)'
;DEIFRGTNNRERLLGSRAYLQALLGRQGLGAISTHDLELVKLAEGAAGVHNYHFRDAIAGGRMVFDYTLRPGPCPTTNALKIMRLEGLPVPEEGAL
;
A
#
# COMPACT_ATOMS: atom_id res chain seq x y z
N ASP A 1 0.95 9.38 7.70
CA ASP A 1 1.89 8.56 6.93
C ASP A 1 2.16 7.29 7.71
N GLU A 2 1.97 6.11 7.10
CA GLU A 2 2.14 4.78 7.72
C GLU A 2 1.61 4.72 9.16
N ILE A 3 0.31 4.99 9.32
CA ILE A 3 -0.30 5.11 10.65
C ILE A 3 -0.13 3.82 11.47
N PHE A 4 0.22 3.98 12.74
CA PHE A 4 0.51 2.88 13.66
C PHE A 4 1.64 1.94 13.22
N ARG A 5 2.60 2.42 12.42
CA ARG A 5 3.85 1.70 12.17
C ARG A 5 4.54 1.34 13.49
N GLY A 6 4.97 0.08 13.62
CA GLY A 6 5.65 -0.43 14.82
C GLY A 6 4.79 -1.33 15.71
N THR A 7 3.48 -1.42 15.48
CA THR A 7 2.61 -2.44 16.09
C THR A 7 2.55 -3.69 15.21
N ASN A 8 2.00 -4.78 15.75
CA ASN A 8 1.76 -5.96 14.94
C ASN A 8 0.69 -5.69 13.87
N ASN A 9 0.70 -6.48 12.79
CA ASN A 9 -0.17 -6.27 11.64
C ASN A 9 -1.66 -6.22 12.02
N ARG A 10 -2.10 -7.05 12.97
CA ARG A 10 -3.50 -7.12 13.39
C ARG A 10 -3.93 -5.85 14.12
N GLU A 11 -3.13 -5.37 15.06
CA GLU A 11 -3.38 -4.12 15.78
C GLU A 11 -3.36 -2.91 14.85
N ARG A 12 -2.38 -2.85 13.94
CA ARG A 12 -2.29 -1.78 12.94
C ARG A 12 -3.55 -1.71 12.08
N LEU A 13 -4.04 -2.84 11.59
CA LEU A 13 -5.26 -2.90 10.79
C LEU A 13 -6.49 -2.44 11.58
N LEU A 14 -6.66 -2.96 12.81
CA LEU A 14 -7.79 -2.60 13.67
C LEU A 14 -7.79 -1.10 14.02
N GLY A 15 -6.62 -0.57 14.41
CA GLY A 15 -6.44 0.85 14.72
C GLY A 15 -6.68 1.75 13.50
N SER A 16 -6.14 1.38 12.34
CA SER A 16 -6.33 2.12 11.09
C SER A 16 -7.78 2.17 10.66
N ARG A 17 -8.51 1.05 10.79
CA ARG A 17 -9.95 1.00 10.53
C ARG A 17 -10.73 1.90 11.47
N ALA A 18 -10.47 1.79 12.78
CA ALA A 18 -11.14 2.62 13.78
C ALA A 18 -10.88 4.11 13.53
N TYR A 19 -9.65 4.47 13.17
CA TYR A 19 -9.25 5.83 12.82
C TYR A 19 -10.00 6.34 11.58
N LEU A 20 -10.03 5.57 10.49
CA LEU A 20 -10.81 5.92 9.29
C LEU A 20 -12.29 6.11 9.61
N GLN A 21 -12.90 5.16 10.33
CA GLN A 21 -14.32 5.24 10.71
C GLN A 21 -14.62 6.47 11.57
N ALA A 22 -13.73 6.86 12.46
CA ALA A 22 -13.90 8.06 13.28
C ALA A 22 -13.82 9.36 12.47
N LEU A 23 -13.11 9.36 11.34
CA LEU A 23 -13.00 10.51 10.44
C LEU A 23 -14.13 10.57 9.42
N LEU A 24 -14.66 9.42 9.00
CA LEU A 24 -15.77 9.36 8.04
C LEU A 24 -17.01 10.07 8.58
N GLY A 25 -17.63 10.88 7.74
CA GLY A 25 -18.80 11.70 8.11
C GLY A 25 -18.46 13.02 8.81
N ARG A 26 -17.18 13.32 9.05
CA ARG A 26 -16.73 14.65 9.51
C ARG A 26 -16.41 15.55 8.31
N GLN A 27 -16.45 16.86 8.52
CA GLN A 27 -15.99 17.81 7.51
C GLN A 27 -14.46 17.84 7.52
N GLY A 28 -13.83 17.37 6.44
CA GLY A 28 -12.38 17.39 6.29
C GLY A 28 -11.90 16.71 5.02
N LEU A 29 -10.63 16.97 4.67
CA LEU A 29 -9.91 16.31 3.59
C LEU A 29 -8.59 15.80 4.16
N GLY A 30 -8.20 14.59 3.79
CA GLY A 30 -6.96 13.97 4.25
C GLY A 30 -6.46 12.90 3.30
N ALA A 31 -5.21 12.50 3.51
CA ALA A 31 -4.58 11.40 2.79
C ALA A 31 -3.88 10.48 3.78
N ILE A 32 -3.95 9.18 3.50
CA ILE A 32 -3.24 8.14 4.26
C ILE A 32 -2.41 7.33 3.27
N SER A 33 -1.11 7.32 3.49
CA SER A 33 -0.18 6.35 2.88
C SER A 33 -0.11 5.10 3.74
N THR A 34 -0.12 3.94 3.10
CA THR A 34 0.05 2.65 3.76
C THR A 34 0.63 1.60 2.80
N HIS A 35 1.40 0.67 3.34
CA HIS A 35 1.75 -0.60 2.68
C HIS A 35 0.76 -1.74 2.98
N ASP A 36 -0.29 -1.50 3.78
CA ASP A 36 -1.22 -2.52 4.25
C ASP A 36 -2.37 -2.75 3.24
N LEU A 37 -2.32 -3.89 2.54
CA LEU A 37 -3.34 -4.26 1.55
C LEU A 37 -4.73 -4.49 2.16
N GLU A 38 -4.83 -4.84 3.44
CA GLU A 38 -6.14 -5.02 4.09
C GLU A 38 -6.83 -3.67 4.33
N LEU A 39 -6.05 -2.61 4.60
CA LEU A 39 -6.58 -1.26 4.70
C LEU A 39 -7.06 -0.74 3.35
N VAL A 40 -6.34 -1.08 2.27
CA VAL A 40 -6.71 -0.76 0.89
C VAL A 40 -8.06 -1.41 0.53
N LYS A 41 -8.26 -2.70 0.84
CA LYS A 41 -9.55 -3.38 0.62
C LYS A 41 -10.69 -2.73 1.40
N LEU A 42 -10.42 -2.26 2.62
CA LEU A 42 -11.43 -1.59 3.44
C LEU A 42 -11.96 -0.31 2.80
N ALA A 43 -11.11 0.43 2.10
CA ALA A 43 -11.49 1.65 1.40
C ALA A 43 -12.46 1.41 0.23
N GLU A 44 -12.44 0.22 -0.41
CA GLU A 44 -13.33 -0.09 -1.53
C GLU A 44 -14.81 -0.12 -1.15
N GLY A 45 -15.13 -0.38 0.13
CA GLY A 45 -16.49 -0.39 0.66
C GLY A 45 -16.91 0.88 1.40
N ALA A 46 -16.03 1.87 1.54
CA ALA A 46 -16.28 3.07 2.35
C ALA A 46 -16.64 4.28 1.48
N ALA A 47 -17.86 4.81 1.62
CA ALA A 47 -18.27 6.03 0.93
C ALA A 47 -17.37 7.22 1.34
N GLY A 48 -16.83 7.94 0.36
CA GLY A 48 -15.94 9.09 0.59
C GLY A 48 -14.48 8.73 0.79
N VAL A 49 -14.09 7.46 0.62
CA VAL A 49 -12.69 7.03 0.57
C VAL A 49 -12.37 6.51 -0.82
N HIS A 50 -11.21 6.90 -1.34
CA HIS A 50 -10.75 6.51 -2.67
C HIS A 50 -9.30 6.02 -2.60
N ASN A 51 -9.06 4.83 -3.14
CA ASN A 51 -7.70 4.30 -3.26
C ASN A 51 -6.96 4.97 -4.41
N TYR A 52 -5.70 5.27 -4.16
CA TYR A 52 -4.74 5.69 -5.18
C TYR A 52 -3.39 5.02 -4.94
N HIS A 53 -2.59 4.90 -5.99
CA HIS A 53 -1.25 4.34 -5.90
C HIS A 53 -0.27 5.04 -6.85
N PHE A 54 1.01 4.88 -6.54
CA PHE A 54 2.12 5.07 -7.46
C PHE A 54 2.56 3.70 -8.00
N ARG A 55 3.22 3.71 -9.15
CA ARG A 55 3.79 2.50 -9.73
C ARG A 55 5.30 2.62 -9.86
N ASP A 56 5.95 1.49 -9.76
CA ASP A 56 7.34 1.31 -10.09
C ASP A 56 7.50 0.25 -11.19
N ALA A 57 8.61 0.30 -11.89
CA ALA A 57 9.01 -0.66 -12.90
C ALA A 57 10.51 -0.93 -12.81
N ILE A 58 10.96 -2.04 -13.41
CA ILE A 58 12.38 -2.32 -13.58
C ILE A 58 12.78 -1.95 -15.01
N ALA A 59 13.76 -1.05 -15.15
CA ALA A 59 14.37 -0.70 -16.43
C ALA A 59 15.89 -0.74 -16.29
N GLY A 60 16.56 -1.50 -17.15
CA GLY A 60 18.03 -1.62 -17.13
C GLY A 60 18.61 -2.11 -15.80
N GLY A 61 17.90 -3.01 -15.10
CA GLY A 61 18.33 -3.54 -13.80
C GLY A 61 18.15 -2.56 -12.63
N ARG A 62 17.40 -1.47 -12.81
CA ARG A 62 17.13 -0.48 -11.77
C ARG A 62 15.63 -0.25 -11.62
N MET A 63 15.22 0.08 -10.39
CA MET A 63 13.85 0.52 -10.12
C MET A 63 13.66 1.95 -10.63
N VAL A 64 12.57 2.17 -11.34
CA VAL A 64 12.16 3.47 -11.88
C VAL A 64 10.74 3.76 -11.43
N PHE A 65 10.51 4.98 -10.98
CA PHE A 65 9.20 5.50 -10.60
C PHE A 65 8.81 6.61 -11.57
N ASP A 66 7.57 6.60 -12.02
CA ASP A 66 7.03 7.69 -12.85
C ASP A 66 6.33 8.79 -12.03
N TYR A 67 6.24 8.59 -10.72
CA TYR A 67 5.60 9.50 -9.76
C TYR A 67 4.19 9.95 -10.15
N THR A 68 3.49 9.15 -10.95
CA THR A 68 2.13 9.44 -11.41
C THR A 68 1.11 8.77 -10.50
N LEU A 69 0.26 9.58 -9.87
CA LEU A 69 -0.83 9.10 -9.03
C LEU A 69 -1.93 8.48 -9.88
N ARG A 70 -2.35 7.26 -9.56
CA ARG A 70 -3.35 6.50 -10.31
C ARG A 70 -4.47 6.04 -9.41
N PRO A 71 -5.72 6.00 -9.91
CA PRO A 71 -6.84 5.49 -9.12
C PRO A 71 -6.71 3.98 -8.88
N GLY A 72 -7.31 3.53 -7.78
CA GLY A 72 -7.37 2.13 -7.39
C GLY A 72 -6.16 1.64 -6.58
N PRO A 73 -6.20 0.38 -6.11
CA PRO A 73 -5.11 -0.26 -5.39
C PRO A 73 -3.87 -0.46 -6.29
N CYS A 74 -2.69 -0.57 -5.69
CA CYS A 74 -1.49 -0.96 -6.45
C CYS A 74 -1.61 -2.42 -6.92
N PRO A 75 -1.47 -2.70 -8.24
CA PRO A 75 -1.65 -4.05 -8.76
C PRO A 75 -0.42 -4.95 -8.60
N THR A 76 0.72 -4.40 -8.17
CA THR A 76 2.01 -5.08 -8.22
C THR A 76 2.80 -4.91 -6.94
N THR A 77 3.52 -5.96 -6.56
CA THR A 77 4.58 -5.94 -5.56
C THR A 77 5.91 -6.19 -6.26
N ASN A 78 6.90 -5.31 -6.08
CA ASN A 78 8.19 -5.44 -6.77
C ASN A 78 9.38 -5.62 -5.81
N ALA A 79 9.14 -5.64 -4.50
CA ALA A 79 10.19 -5.79 -3.49
C ALA A 79 11.03 -7.06 -3.68
N LEU A 80 10.40 -8.19 -4.01
CA LEU A 80 11.10 -9.46 -4.27
C LEU A 80 12.00 -9.38 -5.51
N LYS A 81 11.58 -8.64 -6.54
CA LYS A 81 12.41 -8.43 -7.74
C LYS A 81 13.66 -7.63 -7.42
N ILE A 82 13.55 -6.61 -6.57
CA ILE A 82 14.70 -5.82 -6.09
C ILE A 82 15.65 -6.68 -5.28
N MET A 83 15.13 -7.44 -4.30
CA MET A 83 15.95 -8.34 -3.49
C MET A 83 16.77 -9.29 -4.35
N ARG A 84 16.18 -9.84 -5.43
CA ARG A 84 16.88 -10.68 -6.39
C ARG A 84 17.96 -9.94 -7.17
N LEU A 85 17.69 -8.73 -7.65
CA LEU A 85 18.68 -7.90 -8.34
C LEU A 85 19.89 -7.58 -7.46
N GLU A 86 19.68 -7.43 -6.15
CA GLU A 86 20.73 -7.25 -5.14
C GLU A 86 21.42 -8.57 -4.72
N GLY A 87 21.06 -9.70 -5.33
CA GLY A 87 21.69 -11.00 -5.09
C GLY A 87 21.11 -11.82 -3.92
N LEU A 88 19.98 -11.41 -3.34
CA LEU A 88 19.29 -12.20 -2.31
C LEU A 88 18.51 -13.36 -2.97
N PRO A 89 18.69 -14.62 -2.53
CA PRO A 89 18.03 -15.78 -3.14
C PRO A 89 16.56 -15.90 -2.69
N VAL A 90 15.70 -15.03 -3.21
CA VAL A 90 14.26 -15.03 -2.93
C VAL A 90 13.47 -15.81 -4.00
N PRO A 91 12.44 -16.59 -3.60
CA PRO A 91 11.61 -17.37 -4.52
C PRO A 91 10.87 -16.49 -5.54
N GLU A 92 10.50 -17.08 -6.68
CA GLU A 92 9.69 -16.39 -7.69
C GLU A 92 8.25 -16.17 -7.21
N GLU A 93 7.66 -15.03 -7.58
CA GLU A 93 6.24 -14.76 -7.31
C GLU A 93 5.39 -15.80 -8.05
N GLY A 94 4.65 -16.63 -7.30
CA GLY A 94 3.84 -17.73 -7.85
C GLY A 94 4.43 -19.14 -7.69
N ALA A 95 5.59 -19.30 -7.04
CA ALA A 95 6.24 -20.59 -6.80
C ALA A 95 5.77 -21.32 -5.51
N LEU A 96 4.56 -21.06 -5.03
CA LEU A 96 3.92 -21.76 -3.89
C LEU A 96 2.66 -22.49 -4.34
#